data_AF-A0AAX3PCG7-F1
#
_entry.id   AF-A0AAX3PCG7-F1
#
_cell.length_a   1.000
_cell.length_b   1.000
_cell.length_c   1.000
_cell.angle_alpha   90.00
_cell.angle_beta   90.00
_cell.angle_gamma   90.00
#
_symmetry.space_group_name_H-M   'P 1'
#
loop_
_entity.id
_entity.type
_entity.pdbx_description
1 polymer ?
#
loop_
_entity_poly.entity_id
_entity_poly.type
_entity_poly.pdbx_seq_one_letter_code
_entity_poly.pdbx_strand_id
1 'polypeptide(L)'
;MAPAYAEEPQLGAEYRPLVQKVIDAAKARDPQALARQFKYPFKQEYPIPVVKNSSEMVARFDEVFDEALLNSIASSRVGQDWQAMGWRGIMLGSGEVWLDFDGKVIGINHQTAQAAKRKAELVAKQKSDLYPGLREYQRPVLMWQTEKFTIRIDELGDGRYRYASWAKGKALSDKPDLVLSNGTVRVEGTGGNNTYLFTSGPYRYQCAVTVLGESGTPPGELVVYQNEVAIMHQPVIKVL
;
A
#
# COMPACT_ATOMS: atom_id res chain seq x y z
N MET A 1 -39.37 13.83 -4.62
CA MET A 1 -38.31 14.64 -3.99
C MET A 1 -37.05 13.81 -4.02
N ALA A 2 -36.02 14.25 -4.74
CA ALA A 2 -34.70 13.66 -4.64
C ALA A 2 -34.13 13.97 -3.25
N PRO A 3 -33.38 13.06 -2.60
CA PRO A 3 -32.70 13.40 -1.37
C PRO A 3 -31.69 14.51 -1.68
N ALA A 4 -31.69 15.56 -0.86
CA ALA A 4 -30.65 16.56 -0.87
C ALA A 4 -29.32 15.84 -0.59
N TYR A 5 -28.46 15.75 -1.61
CA TYR A 5 -27.06 15.42 -1.39
C TYR A 5 -26.55 16.47 -0.40
N ALA A 6 -26.11 16.03 0.78
CA ALA A 6 -25.38 16.90 1.69
C ALA A 6 -24.25 17.54 0.89
N GLU A 7 -24.13 18.87 0.91
CA GLU A 7 -22.98 19.55 0.33
C GLU A 7 -21.72 18.88 0.88
N GLU A 8 -20.84 18.40 -0.01
CA GLU A 8 -19.55 17.86 0.39
C GLU A 8 -18.87 18.92 1.28
N PRO A 9 -18.45 18.56 2.51
CA PRO A 9 -17.97 19.55 3.46
C PRO A 9 -16.77 20.28 2.87
N GLN A 10 -16.96 21.59 2.63
CA GLN A 10 -15.90 22.45 2.14
C GLN A 10 -14.69 22.41 3.09
N LEU A 11 -13.48 22.51 2.53
CA LEU A 11 -12.26 22.52 3.32
C LEU A 11 -12.27 23.66 4.37
N GLY A 12 -12.19 23.26 5.64
CA GLY A 12 -12.12 24.15 6.79
C GLY A 12 -11.00 25.19 6.65
N ALA A 13 -11.26 26.42 7.08
CA ALA A 13 -10.36 27.56 6.91
C ALA A 13 -8.98 27.32 7.54
N GLU A 14 -8.94 26.55 8.63
CA GLU A 14 -7.74 26.14 9.35
C GLU A 14 -6.78 25.28 8.53
N TYR A 15 -7.29 24.49 7.58
CA TYR A 15 -6.48 23.60 6.75
C TYR A 15 -5.99 24.26 5.46
N ARG A 16 -6.60 25.38 5.06
CA ARG A 16 -6.28 26.06 3.80
C ARG A 16 -4.81 26.48 3.70
N PRO A 17 -4.18 27.06 4.73
CA PRO A 17 -2.75 27.38 4.69
C PRO A 17 -1.84 26.16 4.57
N LEU A 18 -2.27 24.99 5.07
CA LEU A 18 -1.50 23.75 5.00
C LEU A 18 -1.50 23.20 3.57
N VAL A 19 -2.67 23.15 2.94
CA VAL A 19 -2.80 22.78 1.52
C VAL A 19 -2.04 23.75 0.62
N GLN A 20 -2.12 25.06 0.90
CA GLN A 20 -1.42 26.07 0.11
C GLN A 20 0.10 25.84 0.05
N LYS A 21 0.73 25.38 1.15
CA LYS A 21 2.17 25.04 1.16
C LYS A 21 2.53 23.95 0.16
N VAL A 22 1.67 22.94 0.01
CA VAL A 22 1.88 21.85 -0.96
C VAL A 22 1.75 22.37 -2.39
N ILE A 23 0.74 23.21 -2.65
CA ILE A 23 0.54 23.86 -3.94
C ILE A 23 1.73 24.75 -4.31
N ASP A 24 2.20 25.58 -3.37
CA ASP A 24 3.33 26.49 -3.62
C ASP A 24 4.63 25.74 -3.88
N ALA A 25 4.88 24.65 -3.14
CA ALA A 25 6.03 23.78 -3.38
C ALA A 25 5.97 23.12 -4.77
N ALA A 26 4.78 22.70 -5.21
CA ALA A 26 4.58 22.17 -6.56
C ALA A 26 4.77 23.24 -7.64
N LYS A 27 4.22 24.45 -7.46
CA LYS A 27 4.41 25.58 -8.37
C LYS A 27 5.88 25.96 -8.54
N ALA A 28 6.62 25.97 -7.43
CA ALA A 28 8.05 26.27 -7.42
C ALA A 28 8.92 25.17 -8.05
N ARG A 29 8.34 23.98 -8.31
CA ARG A 29 9.07 22.80 -8.79
C ARG A 29 10.30 22.48 -7.93
N ASP A 30 10.15 22.63 -6.61
CA ASP A 30 11.23 22.41 -5.65
C ASP A 30 11.07 21.04 -4.97
N PRO A 31 11.89 20.03 -5.33
CA PRO A 31 11.83 18.70 -4.71
C PRO A 31 12.08 18.72 -3.21
N GLN A 32 12.92 19.65 -2.71
CA GLN A 32 13.22 19.76 -1.28
C GLN A 32 12.01 20.33 -0.53
N ALA A 33 11.35 21.35 -1.07
CA ALA A 33 10.12 21.89 -0.48
C ALA A 33 9.01 20.84 -0.46
N LEU A 34 8.82 20.10 -1.55
CA LEU A 34 7.83 19.02 -1.64
C LEU A 34 8.14 17.89 -0.67
N ALA A 35 9.37 17.38 -0.62
CA ALA A 35 9.75 16.30 0.27
C ALA A 35 9.50 16.64 1.76
N ARG A 36 9.67 17.91 2.16
CA ARG A 36 9.33 18.37 3.52
C ARG A 36 7.83 18.29 3.86
N GLN A 37 6.97 18.21 2.85
CA GLN A 37 5.52 18.09 3.04
C GLN A 37 5.05 16.63 3.18
N PHE A 38 5.92 15.63 3.11
CA PHE A 38 5.48 14.23 3.22
C PHE A 38 5.50 13.71 4.65
N LYS A 39 4.61 12.75 4.92
CA LYS A 39 4.72 11.87 6.08
C LYS A 39 5.60 10.69 5.73
N TYR A 40 6.59 10.42 6.57
CA TYR A 40 7.52 9.30 6.39
C TYR A 40 7.33 8.23 7.46
N PRO A 41 7.59 6.94 7.14
CA PRO A 41 7.94 6.43 5.81
C PRO A 41 6.75 6.49 4.84
N PHE A 42 7.01 6.87 3.59
CA PHE A 42 5.99 6.98 2.54
C PHE A 42 5.93 5.65 1.78
N LYS A 43 4.75 5.00 1.82
CA LYS A 43 4.50 3.71 1.16
C LYS A 43 4.20 3.93 -0.31
N GLN A 44 4.79 3.10 -1.16
CA GLN A 44 4.48 3.01 -2.59
C GLN A 44 3.82 1.66 -2.88
N GLU A 45 3.34 1.46 -4.11
CA GLU A 45 2.79 0.17 -4.51
C GLU A 45 3.85 -0.93 -4.42
N TYR A 46 3.51 -2.05 -3.79
CA TYR A 46 4.39 -3.21 -3.71
C TYR A 46 4.73 -3.74 -5.12
N PRO A 47 5.99 -4.16 -5.41
CA PRO A 47 7.13 -4.30 -4.48
C PRO A 47 8.07 -3.09 -4.37
N ILE A 48 7.67 -1.88 -4.75
CA ILE A 48 8.54 -0.70 -4.63
C ILE A 48 8.84 -0.42 -3.14
N PRO A 49 10.13 -0.34 -2.72
CA PRO A 49 10.46 -0.07 -1.32
C PRO A 49 9.93 1.28 -0.85
N VAL A 50 9.51 1.35 0.41
CA VAL A 50 9.10 2.60 1.06
C VAL A 50 10.18 3.67 0.96
N VAL A 51 9.78 4.93 0.88
CA VAL A 51 10.68 6.09 0.99
C VAL A 51 10.77 6.45 2.46
N LYS A 52 11.95 6.35 3.07
CA LYS A 52 12.07 6.42 4.54
C LYS A 52 12.14 7.84 5.09
N ASN A 53 12.55 8.81 4.28
CA ASN A 53 12.81 10.17 4.72
C ASN A 53 12.87 11.15 3.53
N SER A 54 12.99 12.44 3.86
CA SER A 54 13.04 13.53 2.88
C SER A 54 14.21 13.41 1.90
N SER A 55 15.37 12.93 2.34
CA SER A 55 16.54 12.78 1.45
C SER A 55 16.31 11.68 0.42
N GLU A 56 15.73 10.55 0.84
CA GLU A 56 15.37 9.47 -0.09
C GLU A 56 14.28 9.91 -1.07
N MET A 57 13.32 10.73 -0.63
CA MET A 57 12.28 11.27 -1.52
C MET A 57 12.87 12.13 -2.63
N VAL A 58 13.82 13.01 -2.30
CA VAL A 58 14.48 13.83 -3.32
C VAL A 58 15.28 12.96 -4.29
N ALA A 59 15.97 11.93 -3.78
CA ALA A 59 16.74 11.01 -4.62
C ALA A 59 15.87 10.12 -5.53
N ARG A 60 14.62 9.87 -5.13
CA ARG A 60 13.64 9.02 -5.83
C ARG A 60 12.42 9.82 -6.30
N PHE A 61 12.64 11.11 -6.58
CA PHE A 61 11.56 12.06 -6.78
C PHE A 61 10.70 11.70 -7.99
N ASP A 62 11.32 11.22 -9.06
CA ASP A 62 10.70 10.76 -10.30
C ASP A 62 9.82 9.51 -10.15
N GLU A 63 10.08 8.67 -9.13
CA GLU A 63 9.17 7.58 -8.77
C GLU A 63 7.84 8.07 -8.21
N VAL A 64 7.82 9.24 -7.58
CA VAL A 64 6.62 9.78 -6.91
C VAL A 64 5.95 10.88 -7.72
N PHE A 65 6.75 11.69 -8.42
CA PHE A 65 6.30 12.86 -9.15
C PHE A 65 6.70 12.80 -10.61
N ASP A 66 5.77 13.16 -11.47
CA ASP A 66 6.03 13.56 -12.85
C ASP A 66 5.40 14.93 -13.13
N GLU A 67 5.60 15.44 -14.35
CA GLU A 67 5.05 16.72 -14.76
C GLU A 67 3.52 16.77 -14.68
N ALA A 68 2.82 15.66 -14.92
CA ALA A 68 1.37 15.63 -14.87
C ALA A 68 0.87 15.83 -13.43
N LEU A 69 1.41 15.07 -12.48
CA LEU A 69 1.04 15.20 -11.07
C LEU A 69 1.40 16.58 -10.51
N LEU A 70 2.61 17.06 -10.80
CA LEU A 70 3.04 18.37 -10.34
C LEU A 70 2.15 19.50 -10.89
N ASN A 71 1.74 19.42 -12.16
CA ASN A 71 0.81 20.37 -12.75
C ASN A 71 -0.58 20.28 -12.13
N SER A 72 -1.08 19.08 -11.84
CA SER A 72 -2.36 18.90 -11.15
C SER A 72 -2.36 19.60 -9.79
N ILE A 73 -1.32 19.35 -8.97
CA ILE A 73 -1.19 20.00 -7.66
C ILE A 73 -1.02 21.52 -7.81
N ALA A 74 -0.11 21.97 -8.69
CA ALA A 74 0.22 23.38 -8.85
C ALA A 74 -0.95 24.24 -9.38
N SER A 75 -1.84 23.66 -10.18
CA SER A 75 -3.01 24.36 -10.74
C SER A 75 -4.27 24.26 -9.86
N SER A 76 -4.25 23.42 -8.84
CA SER A 76 -5.39 23.22 -7.93
C SER A 76 -5.69 24.45 -7.06
N ARG A 77 -6.95 24.55 -6.61
CA ARG A 77 -7.49 25.65 -5.80
C ARG A 77 -7.96 25.10 -4.46
N VAL A 78 -7.34 25.59 -3.38
CA VAL A 78 -7.54 25.13 -2.00
C VAL A 78 -9.00 25.00 -1.55
N GLY A 79 -9.87 25.93 -1.96
CA GLY A 79 -11.28 25.93 -1.55
C GLY A 79 -12.25 25.25 -2.51
N GLN A 80 -11.76 24.62 -3.59
CA GLN A 80 -12.62 24.01 -4.61
C GLN A 80 -12.18 22.60 -4.95
N ASP A 81 -10.89 22.40 -5.19
CA ASP A 81 -10.36 21.14 -5.70
C ASP A 81 -9.88 20.22 -4.55
N TRP A 82 -9.86 20.74 -3.32
CA TRP A 82 -9.47 20.04 -2.10
C TRP A 82 -10.64 19.91 -1.13
N GLN A 83 -10.84 18.73 -0.57
CA GLN A 83 -11.98 18.43 0.31
C GLN A 83 -11.57 17.59 1.52
N ALA A 84 -12.23 17.81 2.67
CA ALA A 84 -12.02 17.00 3.86
C ALA A 84 -12.92 15.75 3.82
N MET A 85 -12.31 14.57 3.89
CA MET A 85 -12.99 13.27 3.76
C MET A 85 -13.14 12.56 5.11
N GLY A 86 -13.58 13.33 6.12
CA GLY A 86 -13.66 12.88 7.51
C GLY A 86 -12.31 12.42 8.03
N TRP A 87 -12.27 11.28 8.73
CA TRP A 87 -11.02 10.75 9.30
C TRP A 87 -9.95 10.37 8.26
N ARG A 88 -10.29 10.28 6.96
CA ARG A 88 -9.34 9.91 5.88
C ARG A 88 -8.34 11.01 5.55
N GLY A 89 -8.64 12.27 5.90
CA GLY A 89 -7.79 13.42 5.61
C GLY A 89 -8.34 14.32 4.50
N ILE A 90 -7.45 15.10 3.89
CA ILE A 90 -7.76 16.11 2.87
C ILE A 90 -7.36 15.57 1.50
N MET A 91 -8.31 15.57 0.57
CA MET A 91 -8.21 14.92 -0.74
C MET A 91 -8.15 15.96 -1.86
N LEU A 92 -7.22 15.81 -2.80
CA LEU A 92 -7.23 16.52 -4.09
C LEU A 92 -8.02 15.72 -5.14
N GLY A 93 -8.95 16.39 -5.82
CA GLY A 93 -9.73 15.81 -6.91
C GLY A 93 -10.48 14.55 -6.44
N SER A 94 -10.41 13.47 -7.23
CA SER A 94 -11.02 12.18 -6.90
C SER A 94 -10.07 11.24 -6.13
N GLY A 95 -9.15 11.78 -5.35
CA GLY A 95 -8.18 11.00 -4.59
C GLY A 95 -6.80 10.92 -5.22
N GLU A 96 -6.43 11.86 -6.07
CA GLU A 96 -5.10 11.89 -6.70
C GLU A 96 -4.00 12.06 -5.65
N VAL A 97 -4.22 12.95 -4.67
CA VAL A 97 -3.33 13.23 -3.54
C VAL A 97 -4.12 13.30 -2.24
N TRP A 98 -3.55 12.75 -1.17
CA TRP A 98 -4.12 12.72 0.17
C TRP A 98 -3.16 13.33 1.18
N LEU A 99 -3.68 14.23 2.02
CA LEU A 99 -2.98 14.85 3.13
C LEU A 99 -3.64 14.42 4.44
N ASP A 100 -2.87 14.30 5.52
CA ASP A 100 -3.45 14.34 6.86
C ASP A 100 -3.80 15.78 7.28
N PHE A 101 -4.45 15.93 8.44
CA PHE A 101 -4.86 17.24 8.94
C PHE A 101 -3.70 18.11 9.47
N ASP A 102 -2.48 17.56 9.55
CA ASP A 102 -1.25 18.33 9.77
C ASP A 102 -0.66 18.88 8.47
N GLY A 103 -1.32 18.61 7.32
CA GLY A 103 -0.89 19.05 6.00
C GLY A 103 0.19 18.17 5.38
N LYS A 104 0.43 16.97 5.91
CA LYS A 104 1.43 16.06 5.36
C LYS A 104 0.82 15.15 4.31
N VAL A 105 1.47 15.03 3.15
CA VAL A 105 1.11 14.06 2.11
C VAL A 105 1.27 12.65 2.67
N ILE A 106 0.16 11.91 2.69
CA ILE A 106 0.05 10.54 3.20
C ILE A 106 -0.25 9.51 2.10
N GLY A 107 -0.69 9.95 0.92
CA GLY A 107 -0.98 9.07 -0.19
C GLY A 107 -1.02 9.80 -1.53
N ILE A 108 -0.58 9.11 -2.59
CA ILE A 108 -0.68 9.54 -3.98
C ILE A 108 -1.16 8.33 -4.78
N ASN A 109 -2.24 8.50 -5.53
CA ASN A 109 -2.80 7.42 -6.36
C ASN A 109 -2.34 7.51 -7.83
N HIS A 110 -1.75 8.64 -8.23
CA HIS A 110 -1.11 8.77 -9.54
C HIS A 110 0.08 7.82 -9.68
N GLN A 111 0.20 7.16 -10.83
CA GLN A 111 1.30 6.25 -11.13
C GLN A 111 2.22 6.86 -12.17
N THR A 112 3.48 7.14 -11.79
CA THR A 112 4.47 7.65 -12.74
C THR A 112 5.03 6.52 -13.61
N ALA A 113 5.50 6.88 -14.81
CA ALA A 113 6.19 5.93 -15.70
C ALA A 113 7.44 5.34 -15.04
N GLN A 114 8.15 6.12 -14.21
CA GLN A 114 9.32 5.66 -13.49
C GLN A 114 8.97 4.66 -12.39
N ALA A 115 7.90 4.89 -11.63
CA ALA A 115 7.39 3.90 -10.67
C ALA A 115 6.98 2.60 -11.38
N ALA A 116 6.25 2.70 -12.50
CA ALA A 116 5.86 1.52 -13.28
C ALA A 116 7.07 0.72 -13.78
N LYS A 117 8.11 1.40 -14.29
CA LYS A 117 9.37 0.78 -14.71
C LYS A 117 10.07 0.09 -13.54
N ARG A 118 10.27 0.80 -12.42
CA ARG A 118 10.91 0.26 -11.22
C ARG A 118 10.16 -0.95 -10.67
N LYS A 119 8.83 -0.90 -10.66
CA LYS A 119 7.97 -2.02 -10.28
C LYS A 119 8.23 -3.23 -11.18
N ALA A 120 8.22 -3.05 -12.50
CA ALA A 120 8.46 -4.13 -13.46
C ALA A 120 9.84 -4.80 -13.25
N GLU A 121 10.89 -4.01 -13.06
CA GLU A 121 12.25 -4.51 -12.79
C GLU A 121 12.31 -5.33 -11.49
N LEU A 122 11.69 -4.83 -10.42
CA LEU A 122 11.62 -5.53 -9.13
C LEU A 122 10.82 -6.83 -9.23
N VAL A 123 9.69 -6.82 -9.94
CA VAL A 123 8.88 -8.03 -10.17
C VAL A 123 9.65 -9.05 -10.99
N ALA A 124 10.38 -8.63 -12.03
CA ALA A 124 11.20 -9.53 -12.84
C ALA A 124 12.32 -10.17 -12.00
N LYS A 125 12.99 -9.39 -11.16
CA LYS A 125 14.01 -9.90 -10.23
C LYS A 125 13.42 -10.87 -9.20
N GLN A 126 12.29 -10.51 -8.58
CA GLN A 126 11.62 -11.45 -7.68
C GLN A 126 11.26 -12.76 -8.39
N LYS A 127 10.76 -12.67 -9.63
CA LYS A 127 10.39 -13.86 -10.42
C LYS A 127 11.60 -14.77 -10.70
N SER A 128 12.80 -14.24 -10.94
CA SER A 128 14.00 -15.06 -11.13
C SER A 128 14.43 -15.79 -9.84
N ASP A 129 14.25 -15.16 -8.69
CA ASP A 129 14.71 -15.66 -7.40
C ASP A 129 13.75 -16.70 -6.79
N LEU A 130 12.53 -16.83 -7.33
CA LEU A 130 11.54 -17.80 -6.87
C LEU A 130 11.80 -19.21 -7.40
N TYR A 131 11.38 -20.20 -6.61
CA TYR A 131 11.19 -21.59 -7.02
C TYR A 131 10.39 -21.64 -8.35
N PRO A 132 10.85 -22.41 -9.36
CA PRO A 132 10.22 -22.42 -10.70
C PRO A 132 8.71 -22.60 -10.70
N GLY A 133 8.17 -23.45 -9.81
CA GLY A 133 6.72 -23.70 -9.70
C GLY A 133 5.87 -22.51 -9.23
N LEU A 134 6.49 -21.41 -8.78
CA LEU A 134 5.81 -20.20 -8.34
C LEU A 134 5.97 -19.03 -9.32
N ARG A 135 6.66 -19.19 -10.44
CA ARG A 135 6.99 -18.06 -11.32
C ARG A 135 5.80 -17.53 -12.11
N GLU A 136 4.76 -18.34 -12.28
CA GLU A 136 3.54 -17.95 -12.97
C GLU A 136 2.53 -17.31 -12.01
N TYR A 137 2.26 -16.03 -12.23
CA TYR A 137 1.29 -15.20 -11.52
C TYR A 137 1.01 -13.92 -12.33
N GLN A 138 -0.12 -13.28 -12.08
CA GLN A 138 -0.46 -11.97 -12.65
C GLN A 138 0.25 -10.84 -11.92
N ARG A 139 0.18 -10.84 -10.59
CA ARG A 139 0.71 -9.78 -9.73
C ARG A 139 1.20 -10.37 -8.41
N PRO A 140 2.37 -9.94 -7.90
CA PRO A 140 2.76 -10.27 -6.55
C PRO A 140 2.03 -9.34 -5.57
N VAL A 141 1.45 -9.90 -4.52
CA VAL A 141 0.56 -9.17 -3.61
C VAL A 141 1.30 -8.74 -2.35
N LEU A 142 2.02 -9.67 -1.73
CA LEU A 142 2.82 -9.39 -0.54
C LEU A 142 3.93 -10.41 -0.36
N MET A 143 4.94 -10.01 0.40
CA MET A 143 5.95 -10.92 0.94
C MET A 143 6.28 -10.50 2.37
N TRP A 144 6.13 -11.44 3.28
CA TRP A 144 6.25 -11.23 4.71
C TRP A 144 7.28 -12.15 5.32
N GLN A 145 7.90 -11.66 6.38
CA GLN A 145 8.69 -12.45 7.29
C GLN A 145 8.03 -12.41 8.67
N THR A 146 7.81 -13.59 9.23
CA THR A 146 7.32 -13.83 10.59
C THR A 146 8.43 -14.48 11.42
N GLU A 147 8.16 -14.84 12.66
CA GLU A 147 9.12 -15.57 13.48
C GLU A 147 9.51 -16.91 12.86
N LYS A 148 8.54 -17.63 12.27
CA LYS A 148 8.73 -18.99 11.75
C LYS A 148 8.80 -19.10 10.24
N PHE A 149 8.25 -18.14 9.49
CA PHE A 149 8.05 -18.28 8.04
C PHE A 149 8.43 -17.05 7.25
N THR A 150 8.91 -17.28 6.04
CA THR A 150 8.73 -16.37 4.91
C THR A 150 7.43 -16.75 4.20
N ILE A 151 6.55 -15.79 3.98
CA ILE A 151 5.23 -15.97 3.37
C ILE A 151 5.15 -15.09 2.13
N ARG A 152 4.58 -15.63 1.05
CA ARG A 152 4.30 -14.88 -0.18
C ARG A 152 2.86 -15.13 -0.59
N ILE A 153 2.18 -14.09 -1.06
CA ILE A 153 0.91 -14.21 -1.76
C ILE A 153 1.05 -13.61 -3.15
N ASP A 154 0.53 -14.33 -4.14
CA ASP A 154 0.43 -13.91 -5.53
C ASP A 154 -1.03 -13.94 -5.97
N GLU A 155 -1.43 -12.98 -6.80
CA GLU A 155 -2.67 -13.04 -7.57
C GLU A 155 -2.42 -13.81 -8.86
N LEU A 156 -3.23 -14.83 -9.11
CA LEU A 156 -3.12 -15.70 -10.29
C LEU A 156 -3.99 -15.22 -11.46
N GLY A 157 -4.95 -14.31 -11.20
CA GLY A 157 -5.99 -13.89 -12.14
C GLY A 157 -7.39 -14.25 -11.64
N ASP A 158 -8.41 -13.55 -12.15
CA ASP A 158 -9.83 -13.75 -11.82
C ASP A 158 -10.14 -13.67 -10.31
N GLY A 159 -9.39 -12.85 -9.56
CA GLY A 159 -9.54 -12.73 -8.11
C GLY A 159 -9.11 -13.97 -7.32
N ARG A 160 -8.35 -14.89 -7.93
CA ARG A 160 -7.77 -16.07 -7.26
C ARG A 160 -6.36 -15.78 -6.79
N TYR A 161 -6.05 -16.25 -5.59
CA TYR A 161 -4.75 -16.06 -4.96
C TYR A 161 -4.03 -17.38 -4.70
N ARG A 162 -2.70 -17.31 -4.62
CA ARG A 162 -1.82 -18.40 -4.17
C ARG A 162 -1.04 -17.95 -2.95
N TYR A 163 -1.05 -18.77 -1.91
CA TYR A 163 -0.18 -18.67 -0.75
C TYR A 163 1.00 -19.62 -0.93
N ALA A 164 2.20 -19.16 -0.61
CA ALA A 164 3.38 -20.00 -0.46
C ALA A 164 4.14 -19.63 0.81
N SER A 165 4.67 -20.63 1.51
CA SER A 165 5.51 -20.37 2.67
C SER A 165 6.73 -21.28 2.74
N TRP A 166 7.78 -20.73 3.32
CA TRP A 166 9.03 -21.41 3.62
C TRP A 166 9.32 -21.23 5.10
N ALA A 167 9.80 -22.28 5.76
CA ALA A 167 10.38 -22.17 7.09
C ALA A 167 11.53 -21.15 7.08
N LYS A 168 11.65 -20.38 8.16
CA LYS A 168 12.66 -19.34 8.31
C LYS A 168 14.06 -19.88 8.01
N GLY A 169 14.80 -19.15 7.18
CA GLY A 169 16.16 -19.50 6.76
C GLY A 169 16.25 -20.21 5.41
N LYS A 170 15.14 -20.73 4.85
CA LYS A 170 15.12 -21.28 3.49
C LYS A 170 15.17 -20.17 2.43
N ALA A 171 15.78 -20.50 1.28
CA ALA A 171 15.83 -19.59 0.14
C ALA A 171 14.50 -19.60 -0.63
N LEU A 172 14.16 -18.48 -1.27
CA LEU A 172 12.96 -18.37 -2.11
C LEU A 172 13.01 -19.29 -3.35
N SER A 173 14.23 -19.69 -3.75
CA SER A 173 14.48 -20.64 -4.84
C SER A 173 14.22 -22.09 -4.44
N ASP A 174 14.19 -22.39 -3.13
CA ASP A 174 13.90 -23.73 -2.63
C ASP A 174 12.43 -24.06 -2.83
N LYS A 175 12.11 -25.35 -2.94
CA LYS A 175 10.71 -25.80 -2.95
C LYS A 175 10.00 -25.30 -1.68
N PRO A 176 8.87 -24.57 -1.79
CA PRO A 176 8.12 -24.11 -0.64
C PRO A 176 7.64 -25.29 0.22
N ASP A 177 7.58 -25.07 1.53
CA ASP A 177 7.06 -26.06 2.48
C ASP A 177 5.55 -26.26 2.33
N LEU A 178 4.85 -25.20 1.94
CA LEU A 178 3.41 -25.22 1.68
C LEU A 178 3.07 -24.30 0.52
N VAL A 179 2.19 -24.78 -0.36
CA VAL A 179 1.54 -23.99 -1.41
C VAL A 179 0.05 -24.25 -1.34
N LEU A 180 -0.75 -23.19 -1.24
CA LEU A 180 -2.21 -23.25 -1.28
C LEU A 180 -2.71 -22.37 -2.43
N SER A 181 -3.62 -22.91 -3.25
CA SER A 181 -4.21 -22.20 -4.39
C SER A 181 -5.68 -21.90 -4.14
N ASN A 182 -6.28 -21.10 -5.03
CA ASN A 182 -7.69 -20.71 -4.98
C ASN A 182 -8.06 -19.96 -3.68
N GLY A 183 -7.12 -19.18 -3.14
CA GLY A 183 -7.43 -18.25 -2.08
C GLY A 183 -8.34 -17.13 -2.56
N THR A 184 -9.01 -16.50 -1.61
CA THR A 184 -9.88 -15.33 -1.82
C THR A 184 -9.41 -14.18 -0.93
N VAL A 185 -9.88 -12.97 -1.21
CA VAL A 185 -9.64 -11.80 -0.36
C VAL A 185 -10.96 -11.27 0.18
N ARG A 186 -10.98 -10.87 1.45
CA ARG A 186 -12.07 -10.11 2.06
C ARG A 186 -11.56 -8.72 2.39
N VAL A 187 -12.15 -7.70 1.80
CA VAL A 187 -11.82 -6.30 2.10
C VAL A 187 -12.67 -5.85 3.29
N GLU A 188 -12.05 -5.19 4.25
CA GLU A 188 -12.66 -4.77 5.50
C GLU A 188 -12.80 -3.24 5.53
N GLY A 189 -14.05 -2.78 5.38
CA GLY A 189 -14.34 -1.35 5.27
C GLY A 189 -13.66 -0.70 4.06
N THR A 190 -13.34 0.59 4.18
CA THR A 190 -12.68 1.35 3.11
C THR A 190 -11.25 1.74 3.47
N GLY A 191 -10.71 1.19 4.56
CA GLY A 191 -9.41 1.57 5.13
C GLY A 191 -8.21 0.89 4.46
N GLY A 192 -8.47 -0.02 3.53
CA GLY A 192 -7.45 -0.84 2.88
C GLY A 192 -7.10 -2.12 3.65
N ASN A 193 -7.56 -2.28 4.89
CA ASN A 193 -7.45 -3.55 5.62
C ASN A 193 -8.17 -4.64 4.83
N ASN A 194 -7.54 -5.80 4.76
CA ASN A 194 -8.08 -6.94 4.05
C ASN A 194 -7.47 -8.24 4.58
N THR A 195 -8.15 -9.34 4.33
CA THR A 195 -7.71 -10.67 4.76
C THR A 195 -7.71 -11.61 3.57
N TYR A 196 -6.56 -12.23 3.29
CA TYR A 196 -6.48 -13.33 2.33
C TYR A 196 -6.79 -14.65 3.03
N LEU A 197 -7.71 -15.43 2.48
CA LEU A 197 -8.19 -16.69 3.05
C LEU A 197 -7.86 -17.87 2.13
N PHE A 198 -7.32 -18.92 2.72
CA PHE A 198 -7.02 -20.20 2.05
C PHE A 198 -7.52 -21.36 2.92
N THR A 199 -7.88 -22.47 2.29
CA THR A 199 -8.37 -23.68 2.97
C THR A 199 -7.67 -24.92 2.44
N SER A 200 -7.41 -25.89 3.31
CA SER A 200 -6.88 -27.20 2.95
C SER A 200 -7.33 -28.25 3.97
N GLY A 201 -8.27 -29.12 3.57
CA GLY A 201 -8.89 -30.07 4.50
C GLY A 201 -9.50 -29.36 5.73
N PRO A 202 -9.16 -29.76 6.97
CA PRO A 202 -9.68 -29.12 8.19
C PRO A 202 -9.02 -27.78 8.52
N TYR A 203 -8.05 -27.33 7.72
CA TYR A 203 -7.26 -26.14 8.01
C TYR A 203 -7.75 -24.91 7.24
N ARG A 204 -7.74 -23.76 7.92
CA ARG A 204 -8.01 -22.44 7.35
C ARG A 204 -6.86 -21.50 7.68
N TYR A 205 -6.35 -20.82 6.68
CA TYR A 205 -5.24 -19.87 6.79
C TYR A 205 -5.77 -18.48 6.49
N GLN A 206 -5.51 -17.54 7.40
CA GLN A 206 -5.84 -16.14 7.26
C GLN A 206 -4.57 -15.31 7.30
N CYS A 207 -4.32 -14.55 6.24
CA CYS A 207 -3.28 -13.53 6.20
C CYS A 207 -3.97 -12.16 6.25
N ALA A 208 -4.09 -11.59 7.45
CA ALA A 208 -4.72 -10.29 7.66
C ALA A 208 -3.70 -9.18 7.45
N VAL A 209 -4.03 -8.23 6.57
CA VAL A 209 -3.22 -7.05 6.24
C VAL A 209 -3.76 -5.86 7.02
N THR A 210 -2.89 -5.22 7.80
CA THR A 210 -3.21 -4.00 8.53
C THR A 210 -2.60 -2.80 7.82
N VAL A 211 -3.43 -2.05 7.09
CA VAL A 211 -3.07 -0.77 6.49
C VAL A 211 -3.32 0.36 7.49
N LEU A 212 -4.46 0.30 8.17
CA LEU A 212 -4.87 1.21 9.23
C LEU A 212 -5.06 0.43 10.52
N GLY A 213 -4.29 0.80 11.53
CA GLY A 213 -4.33 0.21 12.86
C GLY A 213 -3.65 1.13 13.87
N GLU A 214 -3.74 0.76 15.14
CA GLU A 214 -3.07 1.46 16.22
C GLU A 214 -1.54 1.43 16.04
N SER A 215 -0.87 2.42 16.63
CA SER A 215 0.59 2.46 16.65
C SER A 215 1.14 1.21 17.33
N GLY A 216 2.11 0.55 16.69
CA GLY A 216 2.72 -0.68 17.19
C GLY A 216 2.05 -1.98 16.71
N THR A 217 0.89 -1.90 16.06
CA THR A 217 0.27 -3.06 15.41
C THR A 217 1.14 -3.53 14.24
N PRO A 218 1.39 -4.84 14.11
CA PRO A 218 2.16 -5.37 12.98
C PRO A 218 1.44 -5.06 11.66
N PRO A 219 2.19 -4.93 10.54
CA PRO A 219 1.60 -4.64 9.22
C PRO A 219 0.71 -5.78 8.70
N GLY A 220 0.76 -6.94 9.35
CA GLY A 220 -0.14 -8.05 9.13
C GLY A 220 0.16 -9.22 10.06
N GLU A 221 -0.60 -10.28 9.90
CA GLU A 221 -0.44 -11.51 10.66
C GLU A 221 -0.95 -12.72 9.89
N LEU A 222 -0.33 -13.87 10.15
CA LEU A 222 -0.85 -15.18 9.77
C LEU A 222 -1.54 -15.81 10.97
N VAL A 223 -2.79 -16.23 10.81
CA VAL A 223 -3.50 -17.09 11.75
C VAL A 223 -3.92 -18.38 11.03
N VAL A 224 -3.61 -19.52 11.64
CA VAL A 224 -4.01 -20.84 11.13
C VAL A 224 -4.96 -21.49 12.11
N TYR A 225 -6.07 -21.98 11.58
CA TYR A 225 -7.12 -22.66 12.32
C TYR A 225 -7.20 -24.13 11.88
N GLN A 226 -7.56 -25.01 12.81
CA GLN A 226 -7.95 -26.39 12.54
C GLN A 226 -9.32 -26.61 13.17
N ASN A 227 -10.33 -26.99 12.38
CA ASN A 227 -11.71 -27.14 12.86
C ASN A 227 -12.20 -25.91 13.65
N GLU A 228 -11.98 -24.71 13.11
CA GLU A 228 -12.29 -23.40 13.72
C GLU A 228 -11.53 -23.02 15.00
N VAL A 229 -10.63 -23.86 15.50
CA VAL A 229 -9.76 -23.53 16.63
C VAL A 229 -8.43 -22.97 16.11
N ALA A 230 -8.02 -21.79 16.57
CA ALA A 230 -6.72 -21.22 16.22
C ALA A 230 -5.59 -22.07 16.81
N ILE A 231 -4.71 -22.58 15.95
CA ILE A 231 -3.57 -23.43 16.33
C ILE A 231 -2.22 -22.74 16.14
N MET A 232 -2.19 -21.63 15.40
CA MET A 232 -0.98 -20.86 15.18
C MET A 232 -1.31 -19.39 14.91
N HIS A 233 -0.52 -18.50 15.52
CA HIS A 233 -0.51 -17.07 15.26
C HIS A 233 0.92 -16.61 15.02
N GLN A 234 1.14 -15.84 13.95
CA GLN A 234 2.44 -15.38 13.50
C GLN A 234 2.34 -13.92 13.03
N PRO A 235 2.58 -12.95 13.92
CA PRO A 235 2.71 -11.54 13.56
C PRO A 235 3.82 -11.33 12.53
N VAL A 236 3.60 -10.40 11.59
CA VAL A 236 4.62 -10.00 10.62
C VAL A 236 5.66 -9.12 11.31
N ILE A 237 6.91 -9.55 11.23
CA ILE A 237 8.07 -8.81 11.77
C ILE A 237 8.61 -7.86 10.70
N LYS A 238 8.55 -8.27 9.43
CA LYS A 238 9.09 -7.47 8.32
C LYS A 238 8.32 -7.73 7.02
N VAL A 239 8.04 -6.66 6.29
CA VAL A 239 7.61 -6.72 4.88
C VAL A 239 8.87 -6.71 4.02
N LEU A 240 8.98 -7.68 3.10
CA LEU A 240 10.16 -7.92 2.27
C LEU A 240 10.10 -7.22 0.93
#